data_AF-A0A0B2AMS0-F1
#
_entry.id   AF-A0A0B2AMS0-F1
#
_cell.length_a   1.000
_cell.length_b   1.000
_cell.length_c   1.000
_cell.angle_alpha   90.00
_cell.angle_beta   90.00
_cell.angle_gamma   90.00
#
_symmetry.space_group_name_H-M   'P 1'
#
loop_
_entity.id
_entity.type
_entity.pdbx_description
1 polymer ?
#
loop_
_entity_poly.entity_id
_entity_poly.type
_entity_poly.pdbx_seq_one_letter_code
_entity_poly.pdbx_strand_id
1 'polypeptide(L)'
;VPWGPRGSDASTRGIEQALALQPTTRAVLMGNHGLLAFGPDPLATAALVTAIEESAQSEIAAAPLGGAHDFPQGALEAVRESMARAQH
;
A
#
# COMPACT_ATOMS: atom_id res chain seq x y z
N VAL A 1 1.51 9.78 5.71
CA VAL A 1 0.84 10.87 6.46
C VAL A 1 1.53 11.03 7.81
N PRO A 2 2.04 12.23 8.16
CA PRO A 2 2.63 12.49 9.47
C PRO A 2 1.67 12.18 10.61
N TRP A 3 2.20 11.92 11.81
CA TRP A 3 1.35 11.66 12.97
C TRP A 3 0.50 12.89 13.33
N GLY A 4 -0.75 12.63 13.72
CA GLY A 4 -1.64 13.56 14.38
C GLY A 4 -2.67 12.77 15.19
N PRO A 5 -3.34 13.38 16.19
CA PRO A 5 -4.36 12.68 16.95
C PRO A 5 -5.45 12.11 16.03
N ARG A 6 -5.92 10.90 16.34
CA ARG A 6 -6.98 10.22 15.56
C ARG A 6 -8.20 11.12 15.44
N GLY A 7 -8.68 11.33 14.21
CA GLY A 7 -9.86 12.15 13.92
C GLY A 7 -9.63 13.67 14.05
N SER A 8 -8.40 14.11 14.31
CA SER A 8 -8.08 15.54 14.31
C SER A 8 -7.92 16.10 12.91
N ASP A 9 -8.13 17.40 12.76
CA ASP A 9 -7.86 18.14 11.53
C ASP A 9 -6.43 17.94 11.01
N ALA A 10 -5.45 17.82 11.91
CA ALA A 10 -4.06 17.57 11.53
C ALA A 10 -3.93 16.22 10.80
N SER A 11 -4.59 15.17 11.30
CA SER A 11 -4.61 13.85 10.66
C SER A 11 -5.36 13.91 9.33
N THR A 12 -6.53 14.56 9.28
CA THR A 12 -7.37 14.62 8.07
C THR A 12 -6.70 15.41 6.95
N ARG A 13 -6.15 16.60 7.25
CA ARG A 13 -5.42 17.40 6.25
C ARG A 13 -4.20 16.66 5.69
N GLY A 14 -3.51 15.89 6.53
CA GLY A 14 -2.39 15.08 6.08
C GLY A 14 -2.81 13.97 5.09
N ILE A 15 -3.98 13.37 5.29
CA ILE A 15 -4.57 12.40 4.35
C ILE A 15 -4.94 13.11 3.04
N GLU A 16 -5.65 14.24 3.11
CA GLU A 16 -6.06 15.02 1.93
C GLU A 16 -4.86 15.44 1.08
N GLN A 17 -3.79 15.92 1.71
CA GLN A 17 -2.55 16.30 1.02
C GLN A 17 -1.89 15.11 0.32
N ALA A 18 -1.82 13.95 0.97
CA ALA A 18 -1.25 12.75 0.35
C ALA A 18 -2.05 12.31 -0.89
N LEU A 19 -3.38 12.39 -0.82
CA LEU A 19 -4.27 12.07 -1.94
C LEU A 19 -4.16 13.10 -3.08
N ALA A 20 -3.97 14.37 -2.75
CA ALA A 20 -3.75 15.42 -3.75
C ALA A 20 -2.42 15.25 -4.50
N LEU A 21 -1.35 14.79 -3.81
CA LEU A 21 -0.03 14.56 -4.40
C LEU A 21 0.02 13.29 -5.26
N GLN A 22 -0.69 12.24 -4.85
CA GLN A 22 -0.84 10.99 -5.62
C GLN A 22 -2.32 10.69 -5.89
N PRO A 23 -2.94 11.33 -6.91
CA PRO A 23 -4.36 11.16 -7.21
C PRO A 23 -4.77 9.73 -7.58
N THR A 24 -3.81 8.91 -8.00
CA THR A 24 -4.03 7.51 -8.39
C THR A 24 -3.79 6.52 -7.26
N THR A 25 -3.34 6.97 -6.07
CA THR A 25 -3.17 6.05 -4.94
C THR A 25 -4.52 5.54 -4.45
N ARG A 26 -4.51 4.30 -3.94
CA ARG A 26 -5.68 3.64 -3.33
C ARG A 26 -5.48 3.40 -1.84
N ALA A 27 -4.40 3.92 -1.27
CA ALA A 27 -4.01 3.68 0.11
C ALA A 27 -3.11 4.80 0.64
N VAL A 28 -3.18 5.05 1.95
CA VAL A 28 -2.27 5.94 2.68
C VAL A 28 -1.86 5.33 4.02
N LEU A 29 -0.55 5.37 4.32
CA LEU A 29 -0.02 5.03 5.64
C LEU A 29 -0.06 6.25 6.57
N MET A 30 -0.59 6.06 7.77
CA MET A 30 -0.74 7.07 8.81
C MET A 30 0.22 6.76 9.97
N GLY A 31 1.13 7.70 10.23
CA GLY A 31 2.19 7.52 11.23
C GLY A 31 1.62 7.15 12.60
N ASN A 32 2.16 6.09 13.20
CA ASN A 32 1.75 5.52 14.50
C ASN A 32 0.24 5.26 14.63
N HIS A 33 -0.42 4.89 13.52
CA HIS A 33 -1.86 4.64 13.52
C HIS A 33 -2.18 3.38 12.70
N GLY A 34 -1.91 3.40 11.39
CA GLY A 34 -2.27 2.29 10.49
C GLY A 34 -2.46 2.75 9.06
N LEU A 35 -3.25 1.97 8.31
CA LEU A 35 -3.54 2.17 6.89
C LEU A 35 -4.98 2.67 6.70
N LEU A 36 -5.20 3.53 5.71
CA LEU A 36 -6.51 3.81 5.13
C LEU A 36 -6.47 3.44 3.65
N ALA A 37 -7.42 2.62 3.19
CA ALA A 37 -7.49 2.13 1.81
C ALA A 37 -8.88 2.39 1.19
N PHE A 38 -8.92 2.46 -0.14
CA PHE A 38 -10.12 2.79 -0.91
C PHE A 38 -10.32 1.80 -2.07
N GLY A 39 -11.52 1.24 -2.19
CA GLY A 39 -11.93 0.31 -3.26
C GLY A 39 -13.24 0.76 -3.93
N PRO A 40 -13.57 0.22 -5.11
CA PRO A 40 -14.90 0.38 -5.70
C PRO A 40 -16.00 -0.27 -4.84
N ASP A 41 -15.64 -1.24 -4.02
CA ASP A 41 -16.53 -1.96 -3.10
C ASP A 41 -15.74 -2.46 -1.87
N PRO A 42 -16.43 -2.93 -0.81
CA PRO A 42 -15.76 -3.42 0.41
C PRO A 42 -14.83 -4.62 0.18
N LEU A 43 -15.16 -5.54 -0.75
CA LEU A 43 -14.37 -6.74 -0.99
C LEU A 43 -13.05 -6.38 -1.69
N ALA A 44 -13.11 -5.53 -2.71
CA ALA A 44 -11.93 -4.99 -3.38
C ALA A 44 -11.05 -4.18 -2.42
N THR A 45 -11.66 -3.41 -1.50
CA THR A 45 -10.93 -2.68 -0.46
C THR A 45 -10.22 -3.63 0.50
N ALA A 46 -10.92 -4.68 0.96
CA ALA A 46 -10.35 -5.68 1.85
C ALA A 46 -9.18 -6.43 1.20
N ALA A 47 -9.32 -6.83 -0.06
CA ALA A 47 -8.24 -7.47 -0.81
C ALA A 47 -6.99 -6.58 -0.91
N LEU A 48 -7.16 -5.27 -1.13
CA LEU A 48 -6.05 -4.32 -1.13
C LEU A 48 -5.38 -4.20 0.24
N VAL A 49 -6.17 -4.14 1.32
CA VAL A 49 -5.64 -4.12 2.70
C VAL A 49 -4.84 -5.39 2.96
N THR A 50 -5.39 -6.57 2.66
CA THR A 50 -4.70 -7.86 2.82
C THR A 50 -3.36 -7.87 2.08
N ALA A 51 -3.35 -7.47 0.81
CA ALA A 51 -2.11 -7.45 0.03
C ALA A 51 -1.04 -6.53 0.65
N ILE A 52 -1.43 -5.34 1.13
CA ILE A 52 -0.50 -4.40 1.77
C ILE A 52 0.05 -4.97 3.09
N GLU A 53 -0.80 -5.56 3.92
CA GLU A 53 -0.38 -6.13 5.21
C GLU A 53 0.50 -7.38 5.02
N GLU A 54 0.19 -8.25 4.06
CA GLU A 54 1.03 -9.40 3.72
C GLU A 54 2.41 -8.96 3.19
N SER A 55 2.45 -7.92 2.35
CA SER A 55 3.71 -7.31 1.91
C SER A 55 4.51 -6.74 3.08
N ALA A 56 3.88 -5.96 3.97
CA ALA A 56 4.55 -5.38 5.13
C ALA A 56 5.09 -6.47 6.08
N GLN A 57 4.29 -7.51 6.33
CA GLN A 57 4.71 -8.66 7.14
C GLN A 57 5.89 -9.40 6.49
N SER A 58 5.88 -9.54 5.16
CA SER A 58 6.98 -10.17 4.42
C SER A 58 8.27 -9.37 4.52
N GLU A 59 8.20 -8.03 4.41
CA GLU A 59 9.37 -7.15 4.62
C GLU A 59 9.95 -7.28 6.03
N ILE A 60 9.09 -7.28 7.05
CA ILE A 60 9.51 -7.47 8.45
C ILE A 60 10.16 -8.84 8.64
N ALA A 61 9.56 -9.90 8.10
CA ALA A 61 10.06 -11.27 8.20
C ALA A 61 11.36 -11.49 7.42
N ALA A 62 11.62 -10.71 6.36
CA ALA A 62 12.85 -10.76 5.60
C ALA A 62 14.04 -10.14 6.35
N ALA A 63 13.81 -9.21 7.29
CA ALA A 63 14.88 -8.54 8.05
C ALA A 63 15.93 -9.50 8.66
N PRO A 64 15.57 -10.57 9.40
CA PRO A 64 16.54 -11.53 9.91
C PRO A 64 17.21 -12.40 8.82
N LEU A 65 16.67 -12.42 7.59
CA LEU A 65 17.17 -13.22 6.46
C LEU A 65 18.10 -12.44 5.52
N GLY A 66 18.46 -11.20 5.86
CA GLY A 66 19.26 -10.32 5.03
C GLY A 66 18.50 -9.11 4.46
N GLY A 67 17.20 -8.99 4.76
CA GLY A 67 16.35 -7.89 4.33
C GLY A 67 15.64 -8.15 2.99
N ALA A 68 14.58 -7.38 2.74
CA ALA A 68 13.94 -7.36 1.44
C ALA A 68 14.84 -6.65 0.41
N HIS A 69 14.77 -7.11 -0.84
CA HIS A 69 15.44 -6.47 -1.97
C HIS A 69 14.40 -5.88 -2.91
N ASP A 70 14.69 -4.69 -3.43
CA ASP A 70 13.84 -4.05 -4.41
C ASP A 70 13.68 -4.91 -5.65
N PHE A 71 12.49 -4.82 -6.24
CA PHE A 71 12.21 -5.45 -7.51
C PHE A 71 13.12 -4.84 -8.58
N PRO A 72 13.87 -5.65 -9.36
CA PRO A 72 14.71 -5.13 -10.43
C PRO A 72 13.90 -4.28 -11.42
N GLN A 73 14.56 -3.32 -12.06
CA GLN A 73 13.94 -2.50 -13.09
C GLN A 73 13.32 -3.40 -14.18
N GLY A 74 12.04 -3.18 -14.50
CA GLY A 74 11.31 -3.96 -15.50
C GLY A 74 10.70 -5.28 -15.00
N ALA A 75 11.02 -5.72 -13.78
CA ALA A 75 10.52 -7.00 -13.27
C ALA A 75 9.01 -6.98 -13.01
N LEU A 76 8.45 -5.84 -12.58
CA LEU A 76 7.02 -5.71 -12.31
C LEU A 76 6.19 -5.82 -13.60
N GLU A 77 6.67 -5.19 -14.67
CA GLU A 77 6.07 -5.26 -16.00
C GLU A 77 6.08 -6.71 -16.51
N ALA A 78 7.21 -7.40 -16.42
CA ALA A 78 7.33 -8.80 -16.83
C ALA A 78 6.37 -9.73 -16.06
N VAL A 79 6.20 -9.51 -14.74
CA VAL A 79 5.24 -10.26 -13.92
C VAL A 79 3.81 -9.98 -14.37
N ARG A 80 3.45 -8.72 -14.61
CA ARG A 80 2.11 -8.34 -15.10
C ARG A 80 1.78 -8.96 -16.45
N GLU A 81 2.72 -8.94 -17.39
CA GLU A 81 2.56 -9.61 -18.68
C GLU A 81 2.36 -11.13 -18.53
N SER A 82 3.08 -11.75 -17.60
CA SER A 82 2.93 -13.18 -17.31
C SER A 82 1.55 -13.52 -16.74
N MET A 83 1.06 -12.74 -15.78
CA MET A 83 -0.27 -12.93 -15.20
C MET A 83 -1.37 -12.73 -16.24
N ALA A 84 -1.24 -11.72 -17.11
CA ALA A 84 -2.21 -11.48 -18.18
C ALA A 84 -2.32 -12.71 -19.11
N ARG A 85 -1.19 -13.32 -19.52
CA ARG A 85 -1.19 -14.54 -20.35
C ARG A 85 -1.89 -15.73 -19.69
N ALA A 86 -1.81 -15.86 -18.37
CA ALA A 86 -2.41 -16.99 -17.63
C ALA A 86 -3.93 -16.85 -17.41
N GLN A 87 -4.50 -15.68 -17.66
CA GLN A 87 -5.94 -15.41 -17.53
C GLN A 87 -6.72 -15.62 -18.85
N HIS A 88 -6.01 -15.94 -19.93
CA HIS A 88 -6.56 -16.32 -21.24
C HIS A 88 -6.51 -17.84 -21.44
#